data_AF-A0A961BYD1-F1
#
_entry.id   AF-A0A961BYD1-F1
#
_cell.length_a   1.000
_cell.length_b   1.000
_cell.length_c   1.000
_cell.angle_alpha   90.00
_cell.angle_beta   90.00
_cell.angle_gamma   90.00
#
_symmetry.space_group_name_H-M   'P 1'
#
loop_
_entity.id
_entity.type
_entity.pdbx_description
1 polymer ?
#
loop_
_entity_poly.entity_id
_entity_poly.type
_entity_poly.pdbx_seq_one_letter_code
_entity_poly.pdbx_strand_id
1 'polypeptide(L)'
;MPTLVADLVAFIPIVGTVLLALLYLVHRPAYYGVLREDMPVEWLQFAGLLFTAALAALTARRAVGSGRVLVFGLVLLAVGAFVLAGEEISWGQRVFAFGTPEQLAGVNMQAETNVHNVEVAGLPLQSVFKLVSFLLALGGLILAWLTRPARPRLSGRFWRAVAVPSYTMIGSALMVVFWVLVVIAPSSPLMRFQEWAEASLYLALGAAVFAISRRPGIASEADPATAAAHRRSVGDPPAFAILAAIAVGTIVFAALTAYHGIAPLNNPEVIGP
;
A
#
# COMPACT_ATOMS: atom_id res chain seq x y z
N MET A 1 0.39 -4.04 -20.19
CA MET A 1 0.87 -5.00 -19.16
C MET A 1 0.79 -6.39 -19.75
N PRO A 2 1.74 -7.29 -19.48
CA PRO A 2 1.48 -8.72 -19.60
C PRO A 2 0.20 -9.05 -18.82
N THR A 3 -0.67 -9.88 -19.38
CA THR A 3 -1.97 -10.23 -18.76
C THR A 3 -1.78 -10.75 -17.34
N LEU A 4 -0.74 -11.56 -17.12
CA LEU A 4 -0.42 -12.13 -15.81
C LEU A 4 -0.30 -11.10 -14.68
N VAL A 5 0.38 -9.96 -14.88
CA VAL A 5 0.53 -8.96 -13.80
C VAL A 5 -0.81 -8.28 -13.50
N ALA A 6 -1.59 -7.98 -14.54
CA ALA A 6 -2.93 -7.42 -14.37
C ALA A 6 -3.86 -8.41 -13.65
N ASP A 7 -3.79 -9.68 -14.02
CA ASP A 7 -4.55 -10.76 -13.41
C ASP A 7 -4.16 -10.93 -11.93
N LEU A 8 -2.86 -10.96 -11.61
CA LEU A 8 -2.39 -11.03 -10.22
C LEU A 8 -2.91 -9.87 -9.38
N VAL A 9 -2.80 -8.62 -9.88
CA VAL A 9 -3.29 -7.44 -9.15
C VAL A 9 -4.81 -7.50 -8.91
N ALA A 10 -5.57 -8.02 -9.87
CA ALA A 10 -7.02 -8.16 -9.73
C ALA A 10 -7.42 -9.32 -8.80
N PHE A 11 -6.75 -10.46 -8.89
CA PHE A 11 -7.14 -11.69 -8.19
C PHE A 11 -6.55 -11.82 -6.79
N ILE A 12 -5.37 -11.25 -6.50
CA ILE A 12 -4.76 -11.31 -5.16
C ILE A 12 -5.74 -10.83 -4.07
N PRO A 13 -6.38 -9.65 -4.17
CA PRO A 13 -7.34 -9.19 -3.16
C PRO A 13 -8.50 -10.18 -2.94
N ILE A 14 -9.01 -10.78 -4.01
CA ILE A 14 -10.12 -11.74 -3.97
C ILE A 14 -9.69 -13.04 -3.30
N VAL A 15 -8.59 -13.62 -3.77
CA VAL A 15 -8.05 -14.88 -3.26
C VAL A 15 -7.69 -14.73 -1.79
N GLY A 16 -6.98 -13.67 -1.40
CA GLY A 16 -6.65 -13.43 0.00
C GLY A 16 -7.88 -13.19 0.87
N THR A 17 -8.92 -12.51 0.37
CA THR A 17 -10.20 -12.38 1.10
C THR A 17 -10.83 -13.74 1.37
N VAL A 18 -10.89 -14.61 0.36
CA VAL A 18 -11.43 -15.97 0.51
C VAL A 18 -10.58 -16.79 1.47
N LEU A 19 -9.25 -16.76 1.34
CA LEU A 19 -8.34 -17.49 2.22
C LEU A 19 -8.46 -17.04 3.67
N LEU A 20 -8.53 -15.73 3.93
CA LEU A 20 -8.72 -15.18 5.28
C LEU A 20 -10.09 -15.54 5.86
N ALA A 21 -11.15 -15.52 5.04
CA ALA A 21 -12.47 -15.96 5.47
C ALA A 21 -12.46 -17.46 5.85
N LEU A 22 -11.85 -18.31 5.03
CA LEU A 22 -11.69 -19.73 5.35
C LEU A 22 -10.84 -19.94 6.61
N LEU A 23 -9.75 -19.17 6.75
CA LEU A 23 -8.89 -19.23 7.94
C LEU A 23 -9.66 -18.83 9.20
N TYR A 24 -10.52 -17.81 9.13
CA TYR A 24 -11.40 -17.44 10.25
C TYR A 24 -12.37 -18.55 10.62
N LEU A 25 -12.96 -19.23 9.63
CA LEU A 25 -13.92 -20.32 9.86
C LEU A 25 -13.27 -21.58 10.43
N VAL A 26 -12.03 -21.89 10.03
CA VAL A 26 -11.34 -23.13 10.40
C VAL A 26 -10.40 -22.95 11.59
N HIS A 27 -9.72 -21.81 11.72
CA HIS A 27 -8.70 -21.57 12.74
C HIS A 27 -8.59 -20.08 13.12
N ARG A 28 -9.53 -19.60 13.94
CA ARG A 28 -9.60 -18.18 14.39
C ARG A 28 -8.28 -17.60 14.93
N PRO A 29 -7.51 -18.28 15.79
CA PRO A 29 -6.25 -17.72 16.28
C PRO A 29 -5.24 -17.41 15.17
N ALA A 30 -5.25 -18.19 14.08
CA ALA A 30 -4.34 -17.96 12.95
C ALA A 30 -4.80 -16.77 12.10
N TYR A 31 -6.12 -16.58 11.96
CA TYR A 31 -6.68 -15.39 11.33
C TYR A 31 -6.26 -14.11 12.05
N TYR A 32 -6.42 -14.07 13.38
CA TYR A 32 -5.98 -12.92 14.17
C TYR A 32 -4.46 -12.78 14.18
N GLY A 33 -3.73 -13.91 14.16
CA GLY A 33 -2.28 -13.92 14.15
C GLY A 33 -1.68 -13.36 12.86
N VAL A 34 -2.21 -13.67 11.68
CA VAL A 34 -1.62 -13.18 10.42
C VAL A 34 -1.90 -11.69 10.16
N LEU A 35 -2.95 -11.14 10.77
CA LEU A 35 -3.42 -9.74 10.69
C LEU A 35 -3.02 -8.90 11.91
N ARG A 36 -2.07 -9.38 12.71
CA ARG A 36 -1.52 -8.65 13.87
C ARG A 36 -0.34 -7.77 13.43
N GLU A 37 0.04 -6.80 14.25
CA GLU A 37 1.28 -6.04 14.09
C GLU A 37 2.52 -6.94 14.00
N ASP A 38 3.46 -6.55 13.15
CA ASP A 38 4.67 -7.26 12.77
C ASP A 38 4.44 -8.63 12.12
N MET A 39 3.24 -8.89 11.61
CA MET A 39 2.90 -10.15 10.95
C MET A 39 2.85 -10.00 9.42
N PRO A 40 2.76 -11.10 8.66
CA PRO A 40 3.01 -11.08 7.22
C PRO A 40 2.20 -10.06 6.41
N VAL A 41 0.99 -9.70 6.84
CA VAL A 41 0.16 -8.71 6.13
C VAL A 41 0.69 -7.28 6.30
N GLU A 42 1.11 -6.90 7.51
CA GLU A 42 1.74 -5.59 7.76
C GLU A 42 3.09 -5.46 7.02
N TRP A 43 3.90 -6.52 7.01
CA TRP A 43 5.12 -6.54 6.21
C TRP A 43 4.86 -6.44 4.71
N LEU A 44 3.74 -6.97 4.23
CA LEU A 44 3.28 -6.79 2.85
C LEU A 44 2.83 -5.34 2.60
N GLN A 45 2.15 -4.69 3.54
CA GLN A 45 1.81 -3.27 3.49
C GLN A 45 3.08 -2.42 3.38
N PHE A 46 4.04 -2.61 4.29
CA PHE A 46 5.35 -1.95 4.27
C PHE A 46 6.06 -2.10 2.92
N ALA A 47 6.22 -3.34 2.43
CA ALA A 47 6.91 -3.62 1.18
C ALA A 47 6.18 -2.99 -0.03
N GLY A 48 4.85 -3.10 -0.08
CA GLY A 48 4.02 -2.55 -1.15
C GLY A 48 4.06 -1.02 -1.20
N LEU A 49 4.00 -0.37 -0.04
CA LEU A 49 4.10 1.08 0.08
C LEU A 49 5.51 1.59 -0.27
N LEU A 50 6.57 0.94 0.21
CA LEU A 50 7.94 1.31 -0.12
C LEU A 50 8.23 1.13 -1.62
N PHE A 51 7.70 0.06 -2.23
CA PHE A 51 7.78 -0.15 -3.67
C PHE A 51 7.04 0.96 -4.44
N THR A 52 5.83 1.30 -4.00
CA THR A 52 5.04 2.39 -4.56
C THR A 52 5.79 3.72 -4.47
N ALA A 53 6.40 4.02 -3.31
CA ALA A 53 7.19 5.22 -3.08
C ALA A 53 8.38 5.32 -4.04
N ALA A 54 9.20 4.28 -4.10
CA ALA A 54 10.38 4.23 -4.97
C ALA A 54 10.01 4.35 -6.45
N LEU A 55 8.98 3.61 -6.88
CA LEU A 55 8.52 3.63 -8.26
C LEU A 55 7.89 4.98 -8.63
N ALA A 56 7.12 5.59 -7.73
CA ALA A 56 6.52 6.90 -7.96
C ALA A 56 7.58 8.00 -8.06
N ALA A 57 8.60 7.98 -7.19
CA ALA A 57 9.72 8.91 -7.26
C ALA A 57 10.51 8.77 -8.58
N LEU A 58 10.80 7.54 -8.99
CA LEU A 58 11.47 7.26 -10.26
C LEU A 58 10.62 7.69 -11.47
N THR A 59 9.32 7.46 -11.39
CA THR A 59 8.36 7.87 -12.44
C THR A 59 8.24 9.38 -12.52
N ALA A 60 8.23 10.09 -11.38
CA ALA A 60 8.19 11.55 -11.33
C ALA A 60 9.40 12.16 -12.03
N ARG A 61 10.61 11.61 -11.78
CA ARG A 61 11.85 12.03 -12.44
C ARG A 61 11.75 11.92 -13.96
N ARG A 62 11.27 10.78 -14.46
CA ARG A 62 11.07 10.55 -15.91
C ARG A 62 9.93 11.37 -16.51
N ALA A 63 8.97 11.81 -15.69
CA ALA A 63 7.79 12.55 -16.12
C ALA A 63 7.98 14.07 -16.11
N VAL A 64 9.18 14.62 -15.85
CA VAL A 64 9.44 16.07 -15.78
C VAL A 64 8.95 16.82 -17.03
N GLY A 65 9.11 16.22 -18.22
CA GLY A 65 8.60 16.77 -19.49
C GLY A 65 7.11 16.52 -19.77
N SER A 66 6.40 15.74 -18.94
CA SER A 66 5.01 15.33 -19.15
C SER A 66 3.98 16.24 -18.45
N GLY A 67 4.43 17.26 -17.70
CA GLY A 67 3.59 18.30 -17.11
C GLY A 67 3.67 18.37 -15.58
N ARG A 68 3.70 19.60 -15.03
CA ARG A 68 3.93 19.88 -13.61
C ARG A 68 2.94 19.21 -12.66
N VAL A 69 1.65 19.13 -13.05
CA VAL A 69 0.60 18.52 -12.22
C VAL A 69 0.82 17.02 -12.02
N LEU A 70 1.21 16.30 -13.07
CA LEU A 70 1.51 14.86 -12.98
C LEU A 70 2.74 14.62 -12.09
N VAL A 71 3.80 15.39 -12.30
CA VAL A 71 5.03 15.30 -11.49
C VAL A 71 4.72 15.57 -10.03
N PHE A 72 3.98 16.65 -9.74
CA PHE A 72 3.57 16.98 -8.38
C PHE A 72 2.77 15.85 -7.73
N GLY A 73 1.78 15.29 -8.44
CA GLY A 73 1.00 14.17 -7.95
C GLY A 73 1.84 12.92 -7.67
N LEU A 74 2.82 12.60 -8.54
CA LEU A 74 3.73 11.48 -8.34
C LEU A 74 4.69 11.71 -7.17
N VAL A 75 5.19 12.93 -6.97
CA VAL A 75 6.03 13.29 -5.82
C VAL A 75 5.23 13.21 -4.52
N LEU A 76 4.01 13.75 -4.51
CA LEU A 76 3.13 13.68 -3.35
C LEU A 76 2.81 12.22 -2.99
N LEU A 77 2.50 11.39 -3.98
CA LEU A 77 2.30 9.96 -3.77
C LEU A 77 3.57 9.26 -3.28
N ALA A 78 4.74 9.61 -3.80
CA ALA A 78 6.00 9.02 -3.37
C ALA A 78 6.29 9.33 -1.89
N VAL A 79 6.17 10.59 -1.50
CA VAL A 79 6.35 11.02 -0.11
C VAL A 79 5.30 10.41 0.81
N GLY A 80 4.02 10.46 0.41
CA GLY A 80 2.93 9.89 1.19
C GLY A 80 3.07 8.39 1.40
N ALA A 81 3.42 7.63 0.36
CA ALA A 81 3.65 6.19 0.47
C ALA A 81 4.89 5.86 1.31
N PHE A 82 5.95 6.66 1.26
CA PHE A 82 7.11 6.49 2.12
C PHE A 82 6.78 6.74 3.60
N VAL A 83 6.02 7.80 3.89
CA VAL A 83 5.55 8.10 5.24
C VAL A 83 4.66 6.98 5.75
N LEU A 84 3.68 6.54 4.97
CA LEU A 84 2.82 5.41 5.34
C LEU A 84 3.65 4.15 5.60
N ALA A 85 4.64 3.82 4.74
CA ALA A 85 5.50 2.66 4.99
C ALA A 85 6.24 2.76 6.33
N GLY A 86 6.74 3.95 6.68
CA GLY A 86 7.34 4.18 8.00
C GLY A 86 6.33 3.99 9.13
N GLU A 87 5.14 4.56 8.98
CA GLU A 87 4.05 4.45 9.96
C GLU A 87 3.63 2.99 10.22
N GLU A 88 3.53 2.14 9.18
CA GLU A 88 3.16 0.71 9.31
C GLU A 88 4.12 -0.09 10.21
N ILE A 89 5.41 0.28 10.26
CA ILE A 89 6.41 -0.45 11.06
C ILE A 89 6.93 0.37 12.24
N SER A 90 6.15 1.37 12.66
CA SER A 90 6.50 2.29 13.76
C SER A 90 7.89 2.89 13.56
N TRP A 91 8.20 3.34 12.34
CA TRP A 91 9.49 3.91 11.92
C TRP A 91 10.71 3.01 12.22
N GLY A 92 10.50 1.69 12.29
CA GLY A 92 11.56 0.72 12.58
C GLY A 92 11.92 0.61 14.06
N GLN A 93 11.08 1.10 14.97
CA GLN A 93 11.27 0.98 16.42
C GLN A 93 11.72 -0.41 16.85
N ARG A 94 11.00 -1.44 16.42
CA ARG A 94 11.28 -2.84 16.75
C ARG A 94 12.42 -3.42 15.91
N VAL A 95 12.54 -2.98 14.65
CA VAL A 95 13.63 -3.38 13.75
C VAL A 95 15.00 -3.00 14.33
N PHE A 96 15.10 -1.81 14.95
CA PHE A 96 16.37 -1.27 15.47
C PHE A 96 16.44 -1.24 17.00
N ALA A 97 15.47 -1.85 17.68
CA ALA A 97 15.40 -1.99 19.14
C ALA A 97 15.57 -0.68 19.93
N PHE A 98 14.98 0.42 19.45
CA PHE A 98 14.90 1.66 20.23
C PHE A 98 13.52 1.82 20.89
N GLY A 99 13.49 2.51 22.03
CA GLY A 99 12.24 2.78 22.76
C GLY A 99 11.51 4.03 22.25
N THR A 100 10.24 4.15 22.60
CA THR A 100 9.44 5.35 22.30
C THR A 100 9.82 6.49 23.25
N PRO A 101 10.12 7.70 22.74
CA PRO A 101 10.39 8.86 23.58
C PRO A 101 9.24 9.14 24.56
N GLU A 102 9.55 9.50 25.81
CA GLU A 102 8.53 9.69 26.87
C GLU A 102 7.42 10.66 26.47
N GLN A 103 7.77 11.73 25.76
CA GLN A 103 6.80 12.74 25.30
C GLN A 103 5.81 12.16 24.29
N LEU A 104 6.24 11.20 23.46
CA LEU A 104 5.39 10.53 22.49
C LEU A 104 4.60 9.39 23.13
N ALA A 105 5.22 8.63 24.04
CA ALA A 105 4.56 7.56 24.78
C ALA A 105 3.37 8.08 25.61
N GLY A 106 3.40 9.33 26.08
CA GLY A 106 2.29 9.95 26.81
C GLY A 106 1.05 10.28 25.96
N VAL A 107 1.16 10.30 24.62
CA VAL A 107 0.06 10.64 23.70
C VAL A 107 -0.22 9.57 22.63
N ASN A 108 0.69 8.62 22.46
CA ASN A 108 0.54 7.47 21.58
C ASN A 108 -0.12 6.31 22.34
N MET A 109 -1.25 5.83 21.84
CA MET A 109 -2.07 4.79 22.48
C MET A 109 -1.36 3.43 22.65
N GLN A 110 -0.25 3.20 21.94
CA GLN A 110 0.46 1.93 21.89
C GLN A 110 1.92 2.04 22.34
N ALA A 111 2.32 3.22 22.83
CA ALA A 111 3.71 3.56 23.13
C ALA A 111 4.65 3.24 21.96
N GLU A 112 4.27 3.67 20.75
CA GLU A 112 5.04 3.50 19.52
C GLU A 112 5.57 4.82 18.96
N THR A 113 6.50 4.73 18.00
CA THR A 113 7.01 5.92 17.30
C THR A 113 6.23 6.34 16.06
N ASN A 114 5.16 5.63 15.69
CA ASN A 114 4.22 6.11 14.67
C ASN A 114 3.35 7.26 15.20
N VAL A 115 2.80 8.04 14.27
CA VAL A 115 1.91 9.17 14.57
C VAL A 115 0.45 8.75 14.45
N HIS A 116 0.11 7.74 13.64
CA HIS A 116 -1.28 7.32 13.49
C HIS A 116 -1.88 6.74 14.77
N ASN A 117 -1.08 6.30 15.75
CA ASN A 117 -1.58 5.89 17.07
C ASN A 117 -1.64 7.02 18.10
N VAL A 118 -1.33 8.26 17.71
CA VAL A 118 -1.46 9.44 18.58
C VAL A 118 -2.92 9.88 18.71
N GLU A 119 -3.31 10.27 19.91
CA GLU A 119 -4.57 10.97 20.19
C GLU A 119 -4.31 12.47 20.39
N VAL A 120 -4.98 13.31 19.61
CA VAL A 120 -4.87 14.77 19.71
C VAL A 120 -6.22 15.35 20.13
N ALA A 121 -6.28 15.90 21.34
CA ALA A 121 -7.49 16.53 21.88
C ALA A 121 -8.76 15.66 21.79
N GLY A 122 -8.64 14.37 22.11
CA GLY A 122 -9.75 13.41 22.03
C GLY A 122 -10.03 12.85 20.63
N LEU A 123 -9.25 13.24 19.61
CA LEU A 123 -9.35 12.72 18.26
C LEU A 123 -8.20 11.74 17.98
N PRO A 124 -8.47 10.43 17.83
CA PRO A 124 -7.44 9.46 17.46
C PRO A 124 -7.06 9.68 15.99
N LEU A 125 -5.78 9.98 15.73
CA LEU A 125 -5.29 10.26 14.38
C LEU A 125 -5.47 9.07 13.43
N GLN A 126 -5.54 7.85 13.96
CA GLN A 126 -5.88 6.65 13.21
C GLN A 126 -7.17 6.83 12.38
N SER A 127 -8.15 7.58 12.90
CA SER A 127 -9.41 7.87 12.18
C SER A 127 -9.18 8.74 10.94
N VAL A 128 -8.19 9.62 10.97
CA VAL A 128 -7.79 10.44 9.81
C VAL A 128 -7.14 9.56 8.75
N PHE A 129 -6.22 8.67 9.14
CA PHE A 129 -5.58 7.72 8.23
C PHE A 129 -6.62 6.82 7.55
N LYS A 130 -7.56 6.30 8.34
CA LYS A 130 -8.72 5.52 7.90
C LYS A 130 -9.57 6.26 6.85
N LEU A 131 -9.90 7.53 7.11
CA LEU A 131 -10.63 8.38 6.17
C LEU A 131 -9.84 8.63 4.87
N VAL A 132 -8.53 8.89 4.99
CA VAL A 132 -7.66 9.10 3.82
C VAL A 132 -7.60 7.83 2.96
N SER A 133 -7.44 6.65 3.56
CA SER A 133 -7.46 5.36 2.86
C SER A 133 -8.79 5.13 2.12
N PHE A 134 -9.92 5.46 2.75
CA PHE A 134 -11.23 5.41 2.10
C PHE A 134 -11.34 6.36 0.89
N LEU A 135 -10.92 7.62 1.05
CA LEU A 135 -10.98 8.62 -0.01
C LEU A 135 -10.04 8.29 -1.18
N LEU A 136 -8.86 7.75 -0.89
CA LEU A 136 -7.92 7.26 -1.91
C LEU A 136 -8.53 6.10 -2.70
N ALA A 137 -9.15 5.14 -2.01
CA ALA A 137 -9.83 4.02 -2.65
C ALA A 137 -11.00 4.48 -3.54
N LEU A 138 -11.86 5.36 -3.02
CA LEU A 138 -12.98 5.90 -3.77
C LEU A 138 -12.52 6.71 -4.99
N GLY A 139 -11.52 7.57 -4.82
CA GLY A 139 -10.92 8.36 -5.90
C GLY A 139 -10.30 7.48 -6.98
N GLY A 140 -9.56 6.44 -6.59
CA GLY A 140 -8.98 5.45 -7.51
C GLY A 140 -10.05 4.71 -8.31
N LEU A 141 -11.14 4.29 -7.65
CA LEU A 141 -12.27 3.61 -8.28
C LEU A 141 -12.98 4.51 -9.30
N ILE A 142 -13.27 5.76 -8.91
CA ILE A 142 -13.89 6.77 -9.78
C ILE A 142 -12.98 7.04 -10.99
N LEU A 143 -11.69 7.25 -10.77
CA LEU A 143 -10.75 7.54 -11.85
C LEU A 143 -10.62 6.37 -12.83
N ALA A 144 -10.53 5.14 -12.32
CA ALA A 144 -10.50 3.92 -13.16
C ALA A 144 -11.77 3.79 -14.01
N TRP A 145 -12.94 4.05 -13.41
CA TRP A 145 -14.21 3.99 -14.12
C TRP A 145 -14.36 5.11 -15.16
N LEU A 146 -13.98 6.34 -14.83
CA LEU A 146 -14.08 7.50 -15.73
C LEU A 146 -13.09 7.44 -16.90
N THR A 147 -11.94 6.80 -16.71
CA THR A 147 -10.87 6.72 -17.72
C THR A 147 -10.78 5.37 -18.43
N ARG A 148 -11.71 4.44 -18.16
CA ARG A 148 -11.71 3.08 -18.72
C ARG A 148 -11.66 3.08 -20.26
N PRO A 149 -10.73 2.34 -20.90
CA PRO A 149 -10.53 2.42 -22.35
C PRO A 149 -11.74 2.05 -23.19
N ALA A 150 -12.56 1.09 -22.73
CA ALA A 150 -13.73 0.64 -23.48
C ALA A 150 -14.80 1.75 -23.64
N ARG A 151 -14.92 2.65 -22.64
CA ARG A 151 -15.93 3.72 -22.58
C ARG A 151 -15.43 4.92 -21.76
N PRO A 152 -14.44 5.68 -22.26
CA PRO A 152 -13.85 6.79 -21.51
C PRO A 152 -14.85 7.94 -21.40
N ARG A 153 -15.09 8.42 -20.18
CA ARG A 153 -15.89 9.62 -19.89
C ARG A 153 -15.02 10.86 -19.75
N LEU A 154 -13.80 10.69 -19.26
CA LEU A 154 -12.76 11.72 -19.25
C LEU A 154 -11.74 11.42 -20.36
N SER A 155 -11.46 12.41 -21.20
CA SER A 155 -10.58 12.26 -22.36
C SER A 155 -9.62 13.45 -22.47
N GLY A 156 -8.48 13.26 -23.14
CA GLY A 156 -7.45 14.29 -23.28
C GLY A 156 -6.06 13.81 -22.85
N ARG A 157 -5.03 14.63 -23.08
CA ARG A 157 -3.64 14.26 -22.76
C ARG A 157 -3.45 14.06 -21.25
N PHE A 158 -3.97 14.98 -20.45
CA PHE A 158 -3.91 14.91 -18.99
C PHE A 158 -4.58 13.65 -18.43
N TRP A 159 -5.87 13.42 -18.75
CA TRP A 159 -6.62 12.27 -18.24
C TRP A 159 -6.01 10.94 -18.68
N ARG A 160 -5.51 10.84 -19.91
CA ARG A 160 -4.74 9.66 -20.36
C ARG A 160 -3.42 9.49 -19.63
N ALA A 161 -2.81 10.56 -19.12
CA ALA A 161 -1.56 10.52 -18.36
C ALA A 161 -1.74 10.20 -16.87
N VAL A 162 -2.96 10.34 -16.32
CA VAL A 162 -3.30 9.94 -14.93
C VAL A 162 -4.28 8.76 -14.85
N ALA A 163 -4.83 8.29 -15.97
CA ALA A 163 -5.77 7.17 -16.00
C ALA A 163 -5.20 5.95 -15.25
N VAL A 164 -6.04 5.25 -14.51
CA VAL A 164 -5.65 4.02 -13.80
C VAL A 164 -6.32 2.81 -14.43
N PRO A 165 -5.63 1.67 -14.56
CA PRO A 165 -6.19 0.48 -15.21
C PRO A 165 -7.37 -0.11 -14.44
N SER A 166 -8.33 -0.70 -15.14
CA SER A 166 -9.51 -1.29 -14.50
C SER A 166 -9.21 -2.45 -13.54
N TYR A 167 -8.08 -3.15 -13.72
CA TYR A 167 -7.69 -4.25 -12.82
C TYR A 167 -7.32 -3.76 -11.41
N THR A 168 -6.98 -2.47 -11.22
CA THR A 168 -6.71 -1.90 -9.88
C THR A 168 -8.01 -1.62 -9.12
N MET A 169 -9.17 -1.66 -9.79
CA MET A 169 -10.46 -1.39 -9.17
C MET A 169 -10.82 -2.39 -8.08
N ILE A 170 -10.31 -3.63 -8.14
CA ILE A 170 -10.69 -4.67 -7.17
C ILE A 170 -10.17 -4.33 -5.77
N GLY A 171 -8.89 -3.98 -5.64
CA GLY A 171 -8.32 -3.57 -4.34
C GLY A 171 -8.99 -2.30 -3.79
N SER A 172 -9.22 -1.31 -4.64
CA SER A 172 -9.95 -0.09 -4.25
C SER A 172 -11.40 -0.38 -3.85
N ALA A 173 -12.10 -1.23 -4.59
CA ALA A 173 -13.47 -1.62 -4.27
C ALA A 173 -13.53 -2.40 -2.96
N LEU A 174 -12.57 -3.28 -2.69
CA LEU A 174 -12.49 -4.01 -1.43
C LEU A 174 -12.41 -3.05 -0.23
N MET A 175 -11.55 -2.02 -0.30
CA MET A 175 -11.46 -0.99 0.75
C MET A 175 -12.78 -0.23 0.94
N VAL A 176 -13.45 0.17 -0.15
CA VAL A 176 -14.74 0.88 -0.07
C VAL A 176 -15.81 -0.02 0.53
N VAL A 177 -15.92 -1.26 0.08
CA VAL A 177 -16.88 -2.25 0.60
C VAL A 177 -16.60 -2.55 2.07
N PHE A 178 -15.33 -2.72 2.45
CA PHE A 178 -14.91 -2.89 3.83
C PHE A 178 -15.48 -1.77 4.71
N TRP A 179 -15.27 -0.50 4.35
CA TRP A 179 -15.79 0.63 5.14
C TRP A 179 -17.31 0.65 5.24
N VAL A 180 -18.02 0.32 4.17
CA VAL A 180 -19.48 0.17 4.21
C VAL A 180 -19.89 -0.91 5.21
N LEU A 181 -19.20 -2.05 5.21
CA LEU A 181 -19.47 -3.14 6.17
C LEU A 181 -19.14 -2.74 7.61
N VAL A 182 -18.05 -2.00 7.84
CA VAL A 182 -17.68 -1.48 9.17
C VAL A 182 -18.78 -0.61 9.76
N VAL A 183 -19.35 0.28 8.94
CA VAL A 183 -20.43 1.18 9.37
C VAL A 183 -21.72 0.42 9.67
N ILE A 184 -22.06 -0.60 8.88
CA ILE A 184 -23.32 -1.34 9.00
C ILE A 184 -23.26 -2.41 10.09
N ALA A 185 -22.13 -3.11 10.21
CA ALA A 185 -21.98 -4.29 11.05
C ALA A 185 -20.55 -4.36 11.65
N PRO A 186 -20.18 -3.41 12.54
CA PRO A 186 -18.86 -3.41 13.16
C PRO A 186 -18.68 -4.68 14.00
N SER A 187 -17.57 -5.38 13.80
CA SER A 187 -17.21 -6.58 14.57
C SER A 187 -15.70 -6.71 14.67
N SER A 188 -15.21 -7.33 15.75
CA SER A 188 -13.77 -7.59 15.95
C SER A 188 -13.06 -8.22 14.74
N PRO A 189 -13.56 -9.32 14.13
CA PRO A 189 -12.89 -9.88 12.96
C PRO A 189 -12.91 -8.90 11.79
N LEU A 190 -14.02 -8.21 11.54
CA LEU A 190 -14.08 -7.21 10.48
C LEU A 190 -13.07 -6.09 10.72
N MET A 191 -12.88 -5.61 11.95
CA MET A 191 -11.87 -4.57 12.25
C MET A 191 -10.45 -5.07 11.95
N ARG A 192 -10.15 -6.34 12.21
CA ARG A 192 -8.85 -6.93 11.88
C ARG A 192 -8.67 -7.20 10.39
N PHE A 193 -9.75 -7.40 9.64
CA PHE A 193 -9.70 -7.49 8.18
C PHE A 193 -9.23 -6.18 7.52
N GLN A 194 -9.23 -5.05 8.24
CA GLN A 194 -8.73 -3.78 7.76
C GLN A 194 -7.32 -3.90 7.16
N GLU A 195 -6.40 -4.63 7.82
CA GLU A 195 -5.01 -4.81 7.34
C GLU A 195 -4.97 -5.38 5.92
N TRP A 196 -5.84 -6.36 5.63
CA TRP A 196 -5.92 -6.94 4.30
C TRP A 196 -6.54 -5.99 3.26
N ALA A 197 -7.53 -5.20 3.68
CA ALA A 197 -8.13 -4.18 2.83
C ALA A 197 -7.10 -3.08 2.47
N GLU A 198 -6.26 -2.69 3.42
CA GLU A 198 -5.16 -1.73 3.24
C GLU A 198 -4.07 -2.31 2.32
N ALA A 199 -3.60 -3.53 2.58
CA ALA A 199 -2.66 -4.23 1.70
C ALA A 199 -3.17 -4.30 0.24
N SER A 200 -4.47 -4.57 0.07
CA SER A 200 -5.13 -4.62 -1.25
C SER A 200 -5.21 -3.25 -1.94
N LEU A 201 -5.46 -2.18 -1.17
CA LEU A 201 -5.42 -0.81 -1.67
C LEU A 201 -4.00 -0.41 -2.09
N TYR A 202 -2.99 -0.76 -1.30
CA TYR A 202 -1.59 -0.43 -1.59
C TYR A 202 -1.08 -1.19 -2.82
N LEU A 203 -1.49 -2.45 -2.99
CA LEU A 203 -1.25 -3.19 -4.24
C LEU A 203 -1.87 -2.48 -5.45
N ALA A 204 -3.11 -1.99 -5.33
CA ALA A 204 -3.77 -1.23 -6.39
C ALA A 204 -3.04 0.09 -6.72
N LEU A 205 -2.55 0.82 -5.70
CA LEU A 205 -1.77 2.05 -5.87
C LEU A 205 -0.43 1.77 -6.57
N GLY A 206 0.34 0.78 -6.11
CA GLY A 206 1.60 0.40 -6.74
C GLY A 206 1.41 -0.02 -8.21
N ALA A 207 0.37 -0.79 -8.49
CA ALA A 207 0.03 -1.21 -9.85
C ALA A 207 -0.44 -0.06 -10.74
N ALA A 208 -1.12 0.95 -10.18
CA ALA A 208 -1.48 2.18 -10.87
C ALA A 208 -0.22 2.99 -11.26
N VAL A 209 0.71 3.19 -10.33
CA VAL A 209 1.99 3.87 -10.60
C VAL A 209 2.79 3.11 -11.66
N PHE A 210 2.84 1.77 -11.56
CA PHE A 210 3.50 0.93 -12.55
C PHE A 210 2.86 1.04 -13.94
N ALA A 211 1.54 1.17 -14.03
CA ALA A 211 0.89 1.43 -15.32
C ALA A 211 1.22 2.83 -15.88
N ILE A 212 1.31 3.84 -15.00
CA ILE A 212 1.72 5.21 -15.39
C ILE A 212 3.17 5.20 -15.89
N SER A 213 4.09 4.53 -15.20
CA SER A 213 5.52 4.50 -15.56
C SER A 213 5.79 3.90 -16.94
N ARG A 214 4.93 2.99 -17.40
CA ARG A 214 5.02 2.33 -18.72
C ARG A 214 4.42 3.15 -19.87
N ARG A 215 3.96 4.38 -19.62
CA ARG A 215 3.39 5.23 -20.68
C ARG A 215 4.49 5.71 -21.64
N PRO A 216 4.24 5.77 -22.96
CA PRO A 216 5.26 6.13 -23.95
C PRO A 216 5.94 7.48 -23.69
N GLY A 217 5.20 8.49 -23.20
CA GLY A 217 5.76 9.81 -22.89
C GLY A 217 6.60 9.88 -21.60
N ILE A 218 6.58 8.81 -20.79
CA ILE A 218 7.32 8.71 -19.52
C ILE A 218 8.49 7.73 -19.66
N ALA A 219 8.31 6.65 -20.44
CA ALA A 219 9.36 5.66 -20.67
C ALA A 219 10.51 6.14 -21.60
N SER A 220 10.38 7.33 -22.22
CA SER A 220 11.19 7.78 -23.36
C SER A 220 12.57 8.39 -23.02
N GLU A 221 13.01 8.43 -21.77
CA GLU A 221 14.39 8.86 -21.44
C GLU A 221 15.46 7.79 -21.75
N ALA A 222 15.08 6.57 -22.13
CA ALA A 222 16.02 5.58 -22.65
C ALA A 222 16.23 5.83 -24.16
N ASP A 223 17.49 6.00 -24.58
CA ASP A 223 17.96 6.10 -25.97
C ASP A 223 17.09 5.27 -26.93
N PRO A 224 16.59 5.79 -28.06
CA PRO A 224 15.72 5.07 -28.99
C PRO A 224 16.21 3.66 -29.38
N ALA A 225 17.53 3.40 -29.38
CA ALA A 225 18.09 2.06 -29.57
C ALA A 225 17.82 1.12 -28.37
N THR A 226 17.96 1.62 -27.14
CA THR A 226 17.59 0.90 -25.91
C THR A 226 16.08 0.77 -25.73
N ALA A 227 15.27 1.73 -26.16
CA ALA A 227 13.80 1.68 -26.06
C ALA A 227 13.16 0.58 -26.93
N ALA A 228 13.79 0.22 -28.06
CA ALA A 228 13.36 -0.91 -28.90
C ALA A 228 13.71 -2.27 -28.27
N ALA A 229 14.85 -2.37 -27.58
CA ALA A 229 15.26 -3.56 -26.82
C ALA A 229 14.43 -3.73 -25.52
N HIS A 230 14.13 -2.63 -24.81
CA HIS A 230 13.32 -2.63 -23.59
C HIS A 230 11.85 -3.01 -23.82
N ARG A 231 11.31 -2.73 -25.01
CA ARG A 231 9.97 -3.20 -25.41
C ARG A 231 9.90 -4.70 -25.65
N ARG A 232 11.04 -5.36 -25.89
CA ARG A 232 11.15 -6.80 -26.11
C ARG A 232 11.51 -7.58 -24.85
N SER A 233 12.08 -6.95 -23.82
CA SER A 233 12.32 -7.58 -22.53
C SER A 233 11.04 -7.59 -21.68
N VAL A 234 10.66 -8.78 -21.19
CA VAL A 234 9.51 -8.98 -20.30
C VAL A 234 9.69 -8.23 -18.96
N GLY A 235 10.92 -7.80 -18.64
CA GLY A 235 11.26 -7.05 -17.43
C GLY A 235 11.59 -5.57 -17.66
N ASP A 236 11.24 -4.72 -16.69
CA ASP A 236 11.80 -3.37 -16.47
C ASP A 236 12.86 -3.53 -15.38
N PRO A 237 14.14 -3.71 -15.75
CA PRO A 237 15.22 -4.07 -14.84
C PRO A 237 15.29 -3.22 -13.55
N PRO A 238 15.14 -1.88 -13.59
CA PRO A 238 15.13 -1.09 -12.35
C PRO A 238 13.90 -1.37 -11.48
N ALA A 239 12.70 -1.57 -12.03
CA ALA A 239 11.53 -1.90 -11.21
C ALA A 239 11.67 -3.29 -10.54
N PHE A 240 12.20 -4.28 -11.25
CA PHE A 240 12.47 -5.61 -10.68
C PHE A 240 13.59 -5.58 -9.64
N ALA A 241 14.67 -4.82 -9.90
CA ALA A 241 15.75 -4.65 -8.93
C ALA A 241 15.26 -3.93 -7.66
N ILE A 242 14.44 -2.89 -7.78
CA ILE A 242 13.81 -2.21 -6.65
C ILE A 242 12.94 -3.20 -5.86
N LEU A 243 12.07 -3.94 -6.54
CA LEU A 243 11.20 -4.93 -5.88
C LEU A 243 12.01 -6.01 -5.15
N ALA A 244 13.07 -6.53 -5.77
CA ALA A 244 13.94 -7.53 -5.16
C ALA A 244 14.69 -6.96 -3.93
N ALA A 245 15.24 -5.76 -4.03
CA ALA A 245 15.92 -5.10 -2.91
C ALA A 245 14.97 -4.85 -1.74
N ILE A 246 13.74 -4.39 -2.02
CA ILE A 246 12.71 -4.19 -1.00
C ILE A 246 12.31 -5.53 -0.38
N ALA A 247 12.06 -6.57 -1.18
CA ALA A 247 11.70 -7.89 -0.66
C ALA A 247 12.76 -8.45 0.30
N VAL A 248 14.04 -8.36 -0.08
CA VAL A 248 15.15 -8.77 0.80
C VAL A 248 15.20 -7.91 2.06
N GLY A 249 15.10 -6.58 1.92
CA GLY A 249 15.09 -5.66 3.06
C GLY A 249 13.94 -5.93 4.03
N THR A 250 12.73 -6.16 3.52
CA THR A 250 11.54 -6.52 4.32
C THR A 250 11.76 -7.82 5.08
N ILE A 251 12.31 -8.85 4.44
CA ILE A 251 12.61 -10.13 5.12
C ILE A 251 13.63 -9.92 6.24
N VAL A 252 14.68 -9.14 5.99
CA VAL A 252 15.69 -8.81 7.02
C VAL A 252 15.05 -8.03 8.17
N PHE A 253 14.22 -7.02 7.88
CA PHE A 253 13.56 -6.22 8.91
C PHE A 253 12.58 -7.04 9.74
N ALA A 254 11.79 -7.90 9.10
CA ALA A 254 10.90 -8.83 9.79
C ALA A 254 11.68 -9.79 10.70
N ALA A 255 12.81 -10.31 10.23
CA ALA A 255 13.69 -11.17 11.02
C ALA A 255 14.31 -10.43 12.22
N LEU A 256 14.73 -9.18 12.04
CA LEU A 256 15.27 -8.35 13.12
C LEU A 256 14.21 -8.02 14.17
N THR A 257 12.99 -7.66 13.74
CA THR A 257 11.86 -7.46 14.66
C THR A 257 11.58 -8.72 15.48
N ALA A 258 11.53 -9.89 14.83
CA ALA A 258 11.34 -11.16 15.53
C ALA A 258 12.50 -11.50 16.48
N TYR A 259 13.74 -11.19 16.08
CA TYR A 259 14.94 -11.40 16.90
C TYR A 259 14.97 -10.53 18.16
N HIS A 260 14.60 -9.24 18.05
CA HIS A 260 14.58 -8.34 19.19
C HIS A 260 13.44 -8.63 20.17
N GLY A 261 12.36 -9.25 19.71
CA GLY A 261 11.27 -9.71 20.59
C GLY A 261 10.51 -8.59 21.30
N ILE A 262 10.61 -7.35 20.80
CA ILE A 262 9.86 -6.20 21.32
C ILE A 262 8.43 -6.32 20.79
N ALA A 263 7.48 -6.62 21.68
CA ALA A 263 6.07 -6.71 21.32
C ALA A 263 5.35 -5.36 21.51
N PRO A 264 4.43 -4.99 20.61
CA PRO A 264 3.55 -3.85 20.82
C PRO A 264 2.61 -4.10 22.01
N LEU A 265 2.21 -3.02 22.70
CA LEU A 265 1.39 -3.10 23.92
C LEU A 265 -0.01 -3.70 23.70
N ASN A 266 -0.51 -3.71 22.46
CA ASN A 266 -1.79 -4.33 22.11
C ASN A 266 -1.66 -5.84 21.79
N ASN A 267 -0.49 -6.46 21.98
CA ASN A 267 -0.34 -7.90 21.83
C ASN A 267 -1.22 -8.60 22.89
N PRO A 268 -2.19 -9.46 22.49
CA PRO A 268 -3.04 -10.20 23.43
C PRO A 268 -2.26 -11.10 24.39
N GLU A 269 -0.96 -11.32 24.19
CA GLU A 269 -0.09 -12.01 25.15
C GLU A 269 0.49 -11.08 26.25
N VAL A 270 0.52 -9.76 26.00
CA VAL A 270 0.97 -8.72 26.95
C VAL A 270 -0.18 -8.25 27.83
N ILE A 271 -1.39 -8.22 27.27
CA ILE A 271 -2.62 -8.01 28.02
C ILE A 271 -3.05 -9.40 28.50
N GLY A 272 -2.62 -9.80 29.70
CA GLY A 272 -3.10 -11.04 30.32
C GLY A 272 -4.64 -11.15 30.32
N PRO A 273 -5.20 -12.37 30.49
CA PRO A 273 -6.63 -12.61 30.43
C PRO A 273 -7.45 -11.73 31.38
#